data_AF-A0A261KP26-F1
#
_entry.id   AF-A0A261KP26-F1
#
_cell.length_a   1.000
_cell.length_b   1.000
_cell.length_c   1.000
_cell.angle_alpha   90.00
_cell.angle_beta   90.00
_cell.angle_gamma   90.00
#
_symmetry.space_group_name_H-M   'P 1'
#
loop_
_entity.id
_entity.type
_entity.pdbx_description
1 polymer ?
#
loop_
_entity_poly.entity_id
_entity_poly.type
_entity_poly.pdbx_seq_one_letter_code
_entity_poly.pdbx_strand_id
1 'polypeptide(L)'
;MNIAKSIIFSPCILTPSTSLNEAISLMTKAKGSSCQISYSENRIPASKNIGQISSCILIVENKKLVGIITERDLVKLTIQGKTLQNKTVGELMTSPVVSLLYDEFSDLYIAYSLMRRHRIRHLPILDIQGYPIGLVTLSSLRQILSPRYFFRFRQVDEVMTRHVIWDVPSTSVMEIAKKMVFNQVSCILLVEQKSDILTPLGIITEKDIVQFQALDINLKELTAEQLMSYPLFCLKPEDNLLQVYQKMEELRIRRLVITGKKGELLGIITETDLANLIDPIEMSGFLEILKYRVSQLEEEKAFLLQKQGIELNQAIAENQFELYYQPQFNLRTKKVFGAEALIRWNSPEKGRVSPAEFIPLAEKTGFIIPLGQWVLETACKQIKDWQKEGLLHLQISVNISSKQFHQPNLAEEILKILKKYEIPPQCLKLELTESVLVQDIDMTLEQFKMLKAAKIEVSIDDFGTGYASLAYLQHFDFNTLKIDCSFVKNIHKNSKNAAITNAVIRMAKQLNFQVIAEGVETKEESDFLYANGCELIQGYLISRPLSARDFSKFIAF
;
A
#
# COMPACT_ATOMS: atom_id res chain seq x y z
N MET A 1 -15.28 0.48 -16.56
CA MET A 1 -15.03 1.72 -15.75
C MET A 1 -15.72 2.87 -16.48
N ASN A 2 -16.45 3.77 -15.80
CA ASN A 2 -17.21 4.84 -16.48
C ASN A 2 -16.30 5.84 -17.24
N ILE A 3 -16.62 6.12 -18.50
CA ILE A 3 -15.87 7.01 -19.41
C ILE A 3 -15.87 8.48 -18.96
N ALA A 4 -16.82 8.94 -18.14
CA ALA A 4 -17.01 10.36 -17.79
C ALA A 4 -15.75 11.05 -17.30
N LYS A 5 -14.87 10.34 -16.58
CA LYS A 5 -13.62 10.88 -16.05
C LYS A 5 -12.58 11.19 -17.14
N SER A 6 -12.70 10.60 -18.34
CA SER A 6 -11.74 10.74 -19.46
C SER A 6 -12.13 11.79 -20.48
N ILE A 7 -13.33 12.33 -20.37
CA ILE A 7 -13.88 13.29 -21.33
C ILE A 7 -13.26 14.67 -21.09
N ILE A 8 -12.66 15.21 -22.13
CA ILE A 8 -12.25 16.61 -22.22
C ILE A 8 -13.49 17.41 -22.68
N PHE A 9 -14.13 18.11 -21.74
CA PHE A 9 -15.39 18.84 -21.98
C PHE A 9 -15.24 20.19 -22.71
N SER A 10 -14.01 20.59 -23.08
CA SER A 10 -13.76 21.84 -23.80
C SER A 10 -12.83 21.63 -24.99
N PRO A 11 -13.22 20.79 -25.98
CA PRO A 11 -12.44 20.62 -27.20
C PRO A 11 -12.47 21.91 -28.03
N CYS A 12 -11.44 22.13 -28.84
CA CYS A 12 -11.45 23.23 -29.81
C CYS A 12 -12.48 22.91 -30.90
N ILE A 13 -13.44 23.82 -31.11
CA ILE A 13 -14.55 23.69 -32.06
C ILE A 13 -14.52 24.87 -33.03
N LEU A 14 -14.66 24.58 -34.34
CA LEU A 14 -14.76 25.57 -35.41
C LEU A 14 -15.96 25.29 -36.32
N THR A 15 -16.39 26.29 -37.09
CA THR A 15 -17.41 26.13 -38.14
C THR A 15 -16.76 25.75 -39.48
N PRO A 16 -17.47 25.07 -40.40
CA PRO A 16 -16.92 24.69 -41.71
C PRO A 16 -16.37 25.86 -42.53
N SER A 17 -16.96 27.06 -42.37
CA SER A 17 -16.55 28.29 -43.06
C SER A 17 -15.26 28.93 -42.53
N THR A 18 -14.70 28.41 -41.43
CA THR A 18 -13.49 28.97 -40.81
C THR A 18 -12.28 28.79 -41.73
N SER A 19 -11.43 29.81 -41.82
CA SER A 19 -10.22 29.74 -42.62
C SER A 19 -9.22 28.71 -42.07
N LEU A 20 -8.48 28.05 -42.96
CA LEU A 20 -7.47 27.08 -42.55
C LEU A 20 -6.33 27.70 -41.72
N ASN A 21 -5.96 28.95 -42.00
CA ASN A 21 -4.92 29.68 -41.25
C ASN A 21 -5.32 29.89 -39.78
N GLU A 22 -6.59 30.19 -39.53
CA GLU A 22 -7.12 30.31 -38.18
C GLU A 22 -7.07 28.96 -37.43
N ALA A 23 -7.44 27.87 -38.10
CA ALA A 23 -7.34 26.53 -37.55
C ALA A 23 -5.89 26.13 -37.22
N ILE A 24 -4.93 26.44 -38.12
CA ILE A 24 -3.50 26.21 -37.89
C ILE A 24 -3.00 27.05 -36.70
N SER A 25 -3.41 28.32 -36.59
CA SER A 25 -3.06 29.18 -35.44
C SER A 25 -3.56 28.59 -34.12
N LEU A 26 -4.76 28.02 -34.08
CA LEU A 26 -5.32 27.39 -32.87
C LEU A 26 -4.60 26.09 -32.50
N MET A 27 -4.12 25.31 -33.47
CA MET A 27 -3.29 24.13 -33.21
C MET A 27 -1.87 24.49 -32.75
N THR A 28 -1.37 25.67 -33.12
CA THR A 28 0.03 26.10 -32.88
C THR A 28 0.21 27.09 -31.72
N LYS A 29 -0.85 27.75 -31.25
CA LYS A 29 -0.80 28.72 -30.13
C LYS A 29 -0.26 28.09 -28.84
N ALA A 30 0.98 28.45 -28.49
CA ALA A 30 1.44 28.54 -27.11
C ALA A 30 1.00 29.90 -26.54
N LYS A 31 0.41 29.92 -25.33
CA LYS A 31 -0.26 31.09 -24.72
C LYS A 31 0.51 32.42 -24.86
N GLY A 32 -0.09 33.39 -25.55
CA GLY A 32 0.13 34.82 -25.37
C GLY A 32 -1.10 35.44 -24.68
N SER A 33 -0.85 36.22 -23.64
CA SER A 33 -1.77 36.92 -22.73
C SER A 33 -2.97 37.64 -23.36
N SER A 34 -4.16 37.42 -22.75
CA SER A 34 -5.22 38.39 -22.42
C SER A 34 -6.62 37.78 -22.63
N CYS A 35 -7.22 37.25 -21.56
CA CYS A 35 -8.67 37.09 -21.49
C CYS A 35 -9.19 38.02 -20.40
N GLN A 36 -9.72 39.17 -20.79
CA GLN A 36 -10.83 39.76 -20.06
C GLN A 36 -12.10 39.08 -20.58
N ILE A 37 -12.94 38.58 -19.68
CA ILE A 37 -14.35 38.98 -19.52
C ILE A 37 -15.02 38.07 -18.47
N SER A 38 -15.76 38.76 -17.61
CA SER A 38 -16.74 38.39 -16.59
C SER A 38 -17.85 37.43 -17.03
N TYR A 39 -18.27 36.49 -16.16
CA TYR A 39 -19.55 36.52 -15.40
C TYR A 39 -19.92 35.17 -14.76
N SER A 40 -20.47 35.30 -13.53
CA SER A 40 -21.55 34.54 -12.88
C SER A 40 -21.43 33.03 -12.58
N GLU A 41 -21.96 32.71 -11.40
CA GLU A 41 -21.82 31.50 -10.59
C GLU A 41 -22.58 30.26 -11.09
N ASN A 42 -22.19 29.13 -10.49
CA ASN A 42 -22.81 27.80 -10.48
C ASN A 42 -22.50 26.83 -11.64
N ARG A 43 -21.29 26.26 -11.63
CA ARG A 43 -21.04 24.86 -12.07
C ARG A 43 -19.95 24.19 -11.23
N ILE A 44 -20.24 22.93 -10.88
CA ILE A 44 -19.38 21.77 -10.49
C ILE A 44 -17.87 22.07 -10.54
N PRO A 45 -17.08 21.75 -9.49
CA PRO A 45 -15.68 22.16 -9.41
C PRO A 45 -14.92 21.63 -10.64
N ALA A 46 -14.54 22.57 -11.50
CA ALA A 46 -13.72 22.31 -12.67
C ALA A 46 -12.42 21.65 -12.19
N SER A 47 -12.19 20.41 -12.61
CA SER A 47 -10.83 19.91 -12.73
C SER A 47 -10.04 20.98 -13.50
N LYS A 48 -8.92 21.40 -12.92
CA LYS A 48 -8.00 22.40 -13.48
C LYS A 48 -7.75 22.12 -14.97
N ASN A 49 -8.51 22.75 -15.87
CA ASN A 49 -8.28 22.72 -17.31
C ASN A 49 -7.09 23.64 -17.61
N ILE A 50 -5.89 23.12 -17.34
CA ILE A 50 -4.63 23.78 -17.65
C ILE A 50 -4.29 23.45 -19.10
N GLY A 51 -4.71 24.36 -19.99
CA GLY A 51 -4.17 24.61 -21.34
C GLY A 51 -3.58 23.42 -22.09
N GLN A 52 -4.44 22.63 -22.74
CA GLN A 52 -4.00 21.58 -23.66
C GLN A 52 -3.86 22.16 -25.08
N ILE A 53 -2.66 22.10 -25.64
CA ILE A 53 -2.41 22.35 -27.07
C ILE A 53 -3.21 21.30 -27.84
N SER A 54 -4.15 21.75 -28.68
CA SER A 54 -5.14 20.89 -29.31
C SER A 54 -4.55 20.27 -30.59
N SER A 55 -4.15 19.00 -30.53
CA SER A 55 -3.68 18.22 -31.70
C SER A 55 -4.80 17.85 -32.69
N CYS A 56 -6.04 18.25 -32.40
CA CYS A 56 -7.19 18.12 -33.28
C CYS A 56 -8.20 19.25 -33.02
N ILE A 57 -9.02 19.56 -34.02
CA ILE A 57 -10.14 20.49 -33.93
C ILE A 57 -11.40 19.80 -34.44
N LEU A 58 -12.51 19.95 -33.70
CA LEU A 58 -13.83 19.45 -34.09
C LEU A 58 -14.55 20.48 -34.96
N ILE A 59 -15.14 20.05 -36.07
CA ILE A 59 -15.90 20.92 -36.96
C ILE A 59 -17.39 20.69 -36.70
N VAL A 60 -18.09 21.76 -36.33
CA VAL A 60 -19.49 21.73 -35.91
C VAL A 60 -20.30 22.71 -36.74
N GLU A 61 -21.41 22.23 -37.30
CA GLU A 61 -22.37 23.04 -38.04
C GLU A 61 -23.77 22.74 -37.48
N ASN A 62 -24.57 23.78 -37.21
CA ASN A 62 -25.91 23.63 -36.63
C ASN A 62 -25.92 22.74 -35.37
N LYS A 63 -24.91 22.92 -34.50
CA LYS A 63 -24.63 22.12 -33.28
C LYS A 63 -24.24 20.67 -33.51
N LYS A 64 -24.26 20.15 -34.74
CA LYS A 64 -23.88 18.76 -35.06
C LYS A 64 -22.41 18.67 -35.46
N LEU A 65 -21.76 17.58 -35.03
CA LEU A 65 -20.41 17.26 -35.47
C LEU A 65 -20.43 16.85 -36.95
N VAL A 66 -19.72 17.57 -37.80
CA VAL A 66 -19.66 17.32 -39.26
C VAL A 66 -18.28 16.88 -39.74
N GLY A 67 -17.23 17.16 -38.97
CA GLY A 67 -15.86 16.76 -39.32
C GLY A 67 -14.86 16.89 -38.17
N ILE A 68 -13.65 16.40 -38.42
CA ILE A 68 -12.49 16.57 -37.54
C ILE A 68 -11.26 16.88 -38.40
N ILE A 69 -10.38 17.76 -37.90
CA ILE A 69 -9.08 18.04 -38.53
C ILE A 69 -7.97 17.78 -37.52
N THR A 70 -6.91 17.09 -37.97
CA THR A 70 -5.75 16.72 -37.15
C THR A 70 -4.44 17.21 -37.76
N GLU A 71 -3.35 17.20 -36.98
CA GLU A 71 -1.99 17.54 -37.47
C GLU A 71 -1.63 16.73 -38.74
N ARG A 72 -2.01 15.46 -38.78
CA ARG A 72 -1.75 14.56 -39.92
C ARG A 72 -2.44 15.03 -41.20
N ASP A 73 -3.65 15.56 -41.08
CA ASP A 73 -4.40 16.05 -42.24
C ASP A 73 -3.70 17.30 -42.82
N LEU A 74 -3.19 18.18 -41.97
CA LEU A 74 -2.39 19.34 -42.37
C LEU A 74 -1.07 18.92 -43.05
N VAL A 75 -0.37 17.92 -42.53
CA VAL A 75 0.84 17.37 -43.16
C VAL A 75 0.53 16.80 -44.56
N LYS A 76 -0.60 16.09 -44.74
CA LYS A 76 -1.01 15.60 -46.08
C LYS A 76 -1.27 16.75 -47.06
N LEU A 77 -1.87 17.84 -46.60
CA LEU A 77 -2.15 19.01 -47.44
C LEU A 77 -0.88 19.72 -47.89
N THR A 78 0.11 19.78 -46.99
CA THR A 78 1.46 20.31 -47.27
C THR A 78 2.08 19.70 -48.51
N ILE A 79 2.01 18.37 -48.61
CA ILE A 79 2.66 17.59 -49.68
C ILE A 79 2.00 17.85 -51.03
N GLN A 80 0.69 18.14 -51.05
CA GLN A 80 -0.07 18.35 -52.28
C GLN A 80 0.24 19.69 -52.96
N GLY A 81 1.08 20.55 -52.36
CA GLY A 81 1.48 21.84 -52.95
C GLY A 81 0.33 22.81 -53.19
N LYS A 82 -0.84 22.55 -52.57
CA LYS A 82 -2.01 23.43 -52.66
C LYS A 82 -1.75 24.63 -51.78
N THR A 83 -1.85 25.83 -52.34
CA THR A 83 -1.84 27.08 -51.57
C THR A 83 -2.94 26.99 -50.51
N LEU A 84 -2.57 27.11 -49.24
CA LEU A 84 -3.49 27.09 -48.09
C LEU A 84 -4.36 28.36 -48.06
N GLN A 85 -3.96 29.37 -48.83
CA GLN A 85 -4.67 30.63 -49.03
C GLN A 85 -6.05 30.36 -49.65
N ASN A 86 -7.09 30.89 -49.00
CA ASN A 86 -8.52 30.83 -49.38
C ASN A 86 -9.22 29.46 -49.25
N LYS A 87 -8.65 28.50 -48.52
CA LYS A 87 -9.36 27.25 -48.18
C LYS A 87 -10.02 27.29 -46.82
N THR A 88 -11.18 26.66 -46.73
CA THR A 88 -11.94 26.50 -45.49
C THR A 88 -11.68 25.15 -44.83
N VAL A 89 -11.88 25.06 -43.51
CA VAL A 89 -11.74 23.79 -42.78
C VAL A 89 -12.76 22.75 -43.23
N GLY A 90 -13.95 23.17 -43.68
CA GLY A 90 -14.99 22.27 -44.18
C GLY A 90 -14.61 21.49 -45.44
N GLU A 91 -13.77 22.07 -46.30
CA GLU A 91 -13.29 21.40 -47.53
C GLU A 91 -12.29 20.27 -47.25
N LEU A 92 -11.63 20.30 -46.10
CA LEU A 92 -10.44 19.47 -45.82
C LEU A 92 -10.58 18.61 -44.57
N MET A 93 -11.67 18.77 -43.82
CA MET A 93 -11.96 17.95 -42.65
C MET A 93 -12.15 16.48 -43.03
N THR A 94 -11.77 15.60 -42.12
CA THR A 94 -12.13 14.19 -42.21
C THR A 94 -13.61 14.03 -41.89
N SER A 95 -14.36 13.42 -42.80
CA SER A 95 -15.77 13.08 -42.65
C SER A 95 -16.09 11.77 -43.39
N PRO A 96 -16.93 10.86 -42.84
CA PRO A 96 -17.60 10.95 -41.54
C PRO A 96 -16.64 10.77 -40.35
N VAL A 97 -17.00 11.35 -39.19
CA VAL A 97 -16.18 11.27 -37.97
C VAL A 97 -16.56 10.02 -37.17
N VAL A 98 -15.57 9.22 -36.79
CA VAL A 98 -15.77 8.14 -35.82
C VAL A 98 -16.02 8.77 -34.45
N SER A 99 -17.20 8.55 -33.87
CA SER A 99 -17.61 9.11 -32.59
C SER A 99 -18.29 8.06 -31.70
N LEU A 100 -18.43 8.35 -30.42
CA LEU A 100 -19.14 7.52 -29.45
C LEU A 100 -20.32 8.30 -28.85
N LEU A 101 -21.52 7.72 -28.85
CA LEU A 101 -22.67 8.26 -28.12
C LEU A 101 -22.46 8.03 -26.63
N TYR A 102 -22.64 9.07 -25.83
CA TYR A 102 -22.53 9.02 -24.39
C TYR A 102 -23.83 8.51 -23.77
N ASP A 103 -23.73 7.40 -23.07
CA ASP A 103 -24.77 6.84 -22.21
C ASP A 103 -24.21 6.54 -20.80
N GLU A 104 -25.09 6.23 -19.85
CA GLU A 104 -24.69 5.90 -18.47
C GLU A 104 -23.80 4.64 -18.38
N PHE A 105 -23.80 3.81 -19.43
CA PHE A 105 -23.06 2.54 -19.52
C PHE A 105 -21.77 2.64 -20.34
N SER A 106 -21.41 3.84 -20.81
CA SER A 106 -20.29 4.04 -21.71
C SER A 106 -18.99 3.70 -21.00
N ASP A 107 -18.39 2.58 -21.41
CA ASP A 107 -17.16 2.07 -20.82
C ASP A 107 -15.94 2.65 -21.53
N LEU A 108 -14.92 3.02 -20.74
CA LEU A 108 -13.58 3.35 -21.22
C LEU A 108 -13.04 2.32 -22.22
N TYR A 109 -13.32 1.02 -22.02
CA TYR A 109 -12.85 -0.04 -22.91
C TYR A 109 -13.50 0.01 -24.30
N ILE A 110 -14.76 0.45 -24.40
CA ILE A 110 -15.45 0.62 -25.70
C ILE A 110 -14.77 1.75 -26.48
N ALA A 111 -14.55 2.90 -25.82
CA ALA A 111 -13.83 4.02 -26.42
C ALA A 111 -12.43 3.61 -26.88
N TYR A 112 -11.68 2.92 -26.02
CA TYR A 112 -10.35 2.42 -26.35
C TYR A 112 -10.37 1.44 -27.55
N SER A 113 -11.31 0.49 -27.57
CA SER A 113 -11.47 -0.49 -28.65
C SER A 113 -11.79 0.19 -30.00
N LEU A 114 -12.71 1.16 -30.00
CA LEU A 114 -13.03 1.97 -31.18
C LEU A 114 -11.80 2.74 -31.69
N MET A 115 -11.07 3.38 -30.78
CA MET A 115 -9.86 4.13 -31.14
C MET A 115 -8.80 3.23 -31.77
N ARG A 116 -8.57 2.05 -31.21
CA ARG A 116 -7.62 1.06 -31.73
C ARG A 116 -8.07 0.50 -33.09
N ARG A 117 -9.34 0.08 -33.21
CA ARG A 117 -9.92 -0.48 -34.44
C ARG A 117 -9.81 0.49 -35.62
N HIS A 118 -10.11 1.76 -35.37
CA HIS A 118 -10.07 2.81 -36.40
C HIS A 118 -8.71 3.51 -36.51
N ARG A 119 -7.72 3.13 -35.69
CA ARG A 119 -6.38 3.74 -35.63
C ARG A 119 -6.41 5.27 -35.43
N ILE A 120 -7.34 5.74 -34.60
CA ILE A 120 -7.52 7.16 -34.27
C ILE A 120 -7.02 7.46 -32.85
N ARG A 121 -6.61 8.72 -32.62
CA ARG A 121 -6.10 9.19 -31.33
C ARG A 121 -7.07 10.14 -30.60
N HIS A 122 -8.16 10.51 -31.27
CA HIS A 122 -9.15 11.49 -30.85
C HIS A 122 -10.54 10.91 -31.16
N LEU A 123 -11.33 10.67 -30.12
CA LEU A 123 -12.67 10.13 -30.23
C LEU A 123 -13.67 11.15 -29.68
N PRO A 124 -14.44 11.84 -30.53
CA PRO A 124 -15.51 12.73 -30.11
C PRO A 124 -16.62 11.97 -29.40
N ILE A 125 -17.11 12.55 -28.31
CA ILE A 125 -18.21 12.04 -27.51
C ILE A 125 -19.44 12.90 -27.77
N LEU A 126 -20.55 12.26 -28.14
CA LEU A 126 -21.79 12.92 -28.53
C LEU A 126 -22.91 12.63 -27.52
N ASP A 127 -23.87 13.53 -27.36
CA ASP A 127 -25.12 13.23 -26.65
C ASP A 127 -26.10 12.43 -27.53
N ILE A 128 -27.24 12.05 -26.95
CA ILE A 128 -28.31 11.33 -27.67
C ILE A 128 -28.91 12.14 -28.83
N GLN A 129 -28.73 13.46 -28.85
CA GLN A 129 -29.15 14.35 -29.94
C GLN A 129 -28.06 14.51 -31.02
N GLY A 130 -26.87 13.93 -30.82
CA GLY A 130 -25.74 14.01 -31.74
C GLY A 130 -24.89 15.27 -31.60
N TYR A 131 -25.04 16.02 -30.50
CA TYR A 131 -24.21 17.19 -30.21
C TYR A 131 -22.93 16.79 -29.48
N PRO A 132 -21.78 17.41 -29.80
CA PRO A 132 -20.52 17.07 -29.15
C PRO A 132 -20.51 17.53 -27.68
N ILE A 133 -20.40 16.57 -26.77
CA ILE A 133 -20.21 16.78 -25.32
C ILE A 133 -18.73 17.05 -25.03
N GLY A 134 -17.83 16.34 -25.70
CA GLY A 134 -16.40 16.43 -25.43
C GLY A 134 -15.56 15.49 -26.28
N LEU A 135 -14.31 15.30 -25.86
CA LEU A 135 -13.32 14.51 -26.59
C LEU A 135 -12.59 13.54 -25.66
N VAL A 136 -12.44 12.29 -26.09
CA VAL A 136 -11.56 11.31 -25.45
C VAL A 136 -10.29 11.14 -26.28
N THR A 137 -9.15 11.10 -25.61
CA THR A 137 -7.83 10.92 -26.23
C THR A 137 -7.11 9.73 -25.59
N LEU A 138 -6.12 9.17 -26.27
CA LEU A 138 -5.28 8.11 -25.67
C LEU A 138 -4.64 8.60 -24.36
N SER A 139 -4.23 9.86 -24.30
CA SER A 139 -3.68 10.49 -23.10
C SER A 139 -4.69 10.55 -21.95
N SER A 140 -5.95 10.93 -22.22
CA SER A 140 -6.98 11.01 -21.17
C SER A 140 -7.44 9.63 -20.70
N LEU A 141 -7.48 8.63 -21.57
CA LEU A 141 -7.71 7.24 -21.18
C LEU A 141 -6.58 6.72 -20.26
N ARG A 142 -5.33 6.99 -20.64
CA ARG A 142 -4.14 6.54 -19.91
C ARG A 142 -4.06 7.10 -18.48
N GLN A 143 -4.41 8.37 -18.28
CA GLN A 143 -4.42 8.99 -16.95
C GLN A 143 -5.33 8.26 -15.95
N ILE A 144 -6.47 7.75 -16.41
CA ILE A 144 -7.46 7.09 -15.54
C ILE A 144 -7.12 5.64 -15.30
N LEU A 145 -6.66 4.95 -16.34
CA LEU A 145 -6.30 3.54 -16.24
C LEU A 145 -5.07 3.33 -15.36
N SER A 146 -4.30 4.40 -15.07
CA SER A 146 -3.22 4.46 -14.07
C SER A 146 -2.40 3.16 -13.96
N PRO A 147 -1.80 2.66 -15.05
CA PRO A 147 -1.12 1.36 -15.13
C PRO A 147 0.26 1.37 -14.43
N ARG A 148 0.47 2.24 -13.42
CA ARG A 148 1.77 2.46 -12.77
C ARG A 148 2.39 1.18 -12.23
N TYR A 149 1.57 0.30 -11.66
CA TYR A 149 2.03 -0.99 -11.15
C TYR A 149 2.33 -1.98 -12.28
N PHE A 150 1.57 -1.94 -13.38
CA PHE A 150 1.82 -2.78 -14.55
C PHE A 150 3.15 -2.42 -15.24
N PHE A 151 3.43 -1.12 -15.41
CA PHE A 151 4.67 -0.65 -16.03
C PHE A 151 5.92 -0.89 -15.18
N ARG A 152 5.78 -1.10 -13.87
CA ARG A 152 6.92 -1.38 -12.98
C ARG A 152 7.59 -2.71 -13.29
N PHE A 153 6.86 -3.68 -13.84
CA PHE A 153 7.33 -5.05 -14.06
C PHE A 153 7.65 -5.38 -15.52
N ARG A 154 7.63 -4.39 -16.41
CA ARG A 154 7.86 -4.54 -17.86
C ARG A 154 9.06 -3.71 -18.28
N GLN A 155 9.86 -4.24 -19.19
CA GLN A 155 11.01 -3.54 -19.76
C GLN A 155 10.69 -2.87 -21.09
N VAL A 156 11.50 -1.87 -21.46
CA VAL A 156 11.41 -1.17 -22.75
C VAL A 156 11.57 -2.14 -23.91
N ASP A 157 12.51 -3.09 -23.83
CA ASP A 157 12.80 -4.04 -24.92
C ASP A 157 11.59 -4.86 -25.37
N GLU A 158 10.67 -5.15 -24.45
CA GLU A 158 9.48 -5.95 -24.70
C GLU A 158 8.42 -5.23 -25.53
N VAL A 159 8.47 -3.89 -25.61
CA VAL A 159 7.39 -3.05 -26.13
C VAL A 159 7.84 -2.07 -27.20
N MET A 160 9.12 -1.69 -27.22
CA MET A 160 9.63 -0.71 -28.16
C MET A 160 9.43 -1.13 -29.63
N THR A 161 9.18 -0.15 -30.50
CA THR A 161 9.18 -0.36 -31.94
C THR A 161 10.63 -0.40 -32.43
N ARG A 162 11.07 -1.57 -32.92
CA ARG A 162 12.43 -1.79 -33.45
C ARG A 162 12.61 -1.28 -34.88
N HIS A 163 11.57 -1.35 -35.71
CA HIS A 163 11.62 -0.83 -37.08
C HIS A 163 11.34 0.68 -37.08
N VAL A 164 12.39 1.46 -36.87
CA VAL A 164 12.31 2.92 -36.83
C VAL A 164 12.50 3.50 -38.23
N ILE A 165 11.60 4.39 -38.65
CA ILE A 165 11.77 5.18 -39.87
C ILE A 165 12.71 6.34 -39.58
N TRP A 166 13.80 6.42 -40.33
CA TRP A 166 14.84 7.43 -40.16
C TRP A 166 15.29 8.05 -41.48
N ASP A 167 16.00 9.18 -41.37
CA ASP A 167 16.60 9.90 -42.49
C ASP A 167 17.88 10.64 -42.07
N VAL A 168 18.56 11.29 -43.01
CA VAL A 168 19.74 12.12 -42.74
C VAL A 168 19.35 13.59 -42.51
N PRO A 169 20.12 14.37 -41.72
CA PRO A 169 19.78 15.77 -41.39
C PRO A 169 19.72 16.71 -42.61
N SER A 170 20.43 16.39 -43.69
CA SER A 170 20.45 17.19 -44.92
C SER A 170 19.18 17.05 -45.78
N THR A 171 18.30 16.10 -45.47
CA THR A 171 17.06 15.89 -46.23
C THR A 171 16.10 17.07 -46.07
N SER A 172 15.43 17.50 -47.14
CA SER A 172 14.44 18.59 -47.05
C SER A 172 13.23 18.20 -46.20
N VAL A 173 12.64 19.17 -45.50
CA VAL A 173 11.44 18.93 -44.66
C VAL A 173 10.25 18.45 -45.50
N MET A 174 10.15 18.85 -46.76
CA MET A 174 9.15 18.34 -47.70
C MET A 174 9.29 16.81 -47.93
N GLU A 175 10.51 16.30 -48.10
CA GLU A 175 10.75 14.87 -48.25
C GLU A 175 10.50 14.10 -46.95
N ILE A 176 10.85 14.69 -45.80
CA ILE A 176 10.49 14.16 -44.47
C ILE A 176 8.97 14.04 -44.33
N ALA A 177 8.21 15.07 -44.71
CA ALA A 177 6.75 15.06 -44.68
C ALA A 177 6.17 13.95 -45.58
N LYS A 178 6.70 13.80 -46.81
CA LYS A 178 6.32 12.71 -47.74
C LYS A 178 6.56 11.34 -47.14
N LYS A 179 7.76 11.11 -46.59
CA LYS A 179 8.11 9.85 -45.92
C LYS A 179 7.19 9.58 -44.73
N MET A 180 6.83 10.61 -43.96
CA MET A 180 5.95 10.49 -42.81
C MET A 180 4.55 10.00 -43.22
N VAL A 181 3.98 10.59 -44.28
CA VAL A 181 2.67 10.18 -44.81
C VAL A 181 2.72 8.81 -45.47
N PHE A 182 3.75 8.52 -46.28
CA PHE A 182 3.90 7.24 -46.96
C PHE A 182 4.02 6.07 -45.98
N ASN A 183 4.86 6.20 -44.95
CA ASN A 183 5.06 5.17 -43.93
C ASN A 183 3.99 5.20 -42.81
N GLN A 184 3.04 6.14 -42.86
CA GLN A 184 1.98 6.32 -41.86
C GLN A 184 2.48 6.55 -40.41
N VAL A 185 3.71 7.05 -40.27
CA VAL A 185 4.33 7.37 -38.98
C VAL A 185 4.00 8.80 -38.54
N SER A 186 4.18 9.11 -37.26
CA SER A 186 3.98 10.48 -36.72
C SER A 186 5.30 11.22 -36.44
N CYS A 187 6.42 10.56 -36.76
CA CYS A 187 7.76 11.09 -36.60
C CYS A 187 8.76 10.42 -37.51
N ILE A 188 9.85 11.11 -37.79
CA ILE A 188 11.05 10.56 -38.42
C ILE A 188 12.24 10.91 -37.53
N LEU A 189 13.08 9.91 -37.26
CA LEU A 189 14.35 10.09 -36.54
C LEU A 189 15.44 10.50 -37.52
N LEU A 190 16.20 11.53 -37.20
CA LEU A 190 17.37 11.93 -37.97
C LEU A 190 18.59 11.27 -37.35
N VAL A 191 19.38 10.61 -38.18
CA VAL A 191 20.55 9.83 -37.74
C VAL A 191 21.81 10.27 -38.44
N GLU A 192 22.93 10.16 -37.74
CA GLU A 192 24.26 10.18 -38.34
C GLU A 192 24.72 8.74 -38.53
N GLN A 193 25.15 8.40 -39.75
CA GLN A 193 25.74 7.09 -40.03
C GLN A 193 27.26 7.22 -39.98
N LYS A 194 27.88 6.67 -38.94
CA LYS A 194 29.34 6.55 -38.80
C LYS A 194 29.69 5.09 -38.60
N SER A 195 30.38 4.48 -39.57
CA SER A 195 30.91 3.10 -39.47
C SER A 195 29.86 2.10 -38.96
N ASP A 196 28.91 1.69 -39.81
CA ASP A 196 27.80 0.76 -39.51
C ASP A 196 26.91 1.08 -38.29
N ILE A 197 27.19 2.15 -37.54
CA ILE A 197 26.42 2.60 -36.39
C ILE A 197 25.54 3.78 -36.83
N LEU A 198 24.24 3.64 -36.58
CA LEU A 198 23.25 4.71 -36.74
C LEU A 198 23.08 5.42 -35.41
N THR A 199 23.60 6.63 -35.27
CA THR A 199 23.47 7.43 -34.05
C THR A 199 22.32 8.42 -34.21
N PRO A 200 21.30 8.40 -33.33
CA PRO A 200 20.19 9.34 -33.44
C PRO A 200 20.63 10.75 -33.03
N LEU A 201 20.43 11.70 -33.94
CA LEU A 201 20.74 13.12 -33.76
C LEU A 201 19.52 13.93 -33.37
N GLY A 202 18.37 13.74 -34.00
CA GLY A 202 17.19 14.56 -33.73
C GLY A 202 15.90 13.88 -34.17
N ILE A 203 14.77 14.50 -33.89
CA ILE A 203 13.45 13.98 -34.27
C ILE A 203 12.60 15.09 -34.87
N ILE A 204 11.90 14.78 -35.97
CA ILE A 204 10.88 15.64 -36.56
C ILE A 204 9.52 14.99 -36.40
N THR A 205 8.53 15.77 -36.01
CA THR A 205 7.17 15.35 -35.70
C THR A 205 6.14 16.01 -36.62
N GLU A 206 4.93 15.43 -36.74
CA GLU A 206 3.81 16.07 -37.45
C GLU A 206 3.58 17.53 -36.99
N LYS A 207 3.68 17.76 -35.67
CA LYS A 207 3.53 19.07 -35.04
C LYS A 207 4.56 20.08 -35.52
N ASP A 208 5.81 19.67 -35.67
CA ASP A 208 6.88 20.58 -36.11
C ASP A 208 6.59 21.03 -37.55
N ILE A 209 6.21 20.11 -38.44
CA ILE A 209 5.84 20.48 -39.83
C ILE A 209 4.68 21.50 -39.84
N VAL A 210 3.63 21.25 -39.06
CA VAL A 210 2.46 22.15 -38.97
C VAL A 210 2.83 23.53 -38.39
N GLN A 211 3.68 23.56 -37.37
CA GLN A 211 4.11 24.81 -36.74
C GLN A 211 4.88 25.71 -37.72
N PHE A 212 5.75 25.15 -38.54
CA PHE A 212 6.54 25.92 -39.50
C PHE A 212 5.75 26.33 -40.75
N GLN A 213 4.72 25.56 -41.14
CA GLN A 213 3.76 26.02 -42.14
C GLN A 213 2.99 27.26 -41.69
N ALA A 214 2.64 27.34 -40.40
CA ALA A 214 1.97 28.51 -39.84
C ALA A 214 2.78 29.81 -39.96
N LEU A 215 4.10 29.68 -40.17
CA LEU A 215 5.06 30.78 -40.31
C LEU A 215 5.34 31.14 -41.78
N ASP A 216 4.60 30.57 -42.76
CA ASP A 216 4.78 30.77 -44.21
C ASP A 216 6.20 30.43 -44.73
N ILE A 217 6.92 29.53 -44.04
CA ILE A 217 8.27 29.11 -44.42
C ILE A 217 8.21 28.07 -45.56
N ASN A 218 9.06 28.23 -46.59
CA ASN A 218 9.15 27.28 -47.70
C ASN A 218 9.84 25.97 -47.29
N LEU A 219 9.04 24.94 -47.04
CA LEU A 219 9.51 23.62 -46.61
C LEU A 219 10.37 22.87 -47.65
N LYS A 220 10.43 23.34 -48.90
CA LYS A 220 11.31 22.76 -49.93
C LYS A 220 12.77 23.18 -49.75
N GLU A 221 13.00 24.36 -49.19
CA GLU A 221 14.35 24.94 -48.99
C GLU A 221 14.88 24.67 -47.58
N LEU A 222 14.00 24.32 -46.64
CA LEU A 222 14.37 23.99 -45.27
C LEU A 222 14.89 22.56 -45.16
N THR A 223 16.04 22.39 -44.51
CA THR A 223 16.61 21.08 -44.20
C THR A 223 16.07 20.54 -42.88
N ALA A 224 16.10 19.23 -42.70
CA ALA A 224 15.63 18.56 -41.50
C ALA A 224 16.45 18.97 -40.26
N GLU A 225 17.76 19.20 -40.42
CA GLU A 225 18.66 19.69 -39.37
C GLU A 225 18.20 21.02 -38.75
N GLN A 226 17.64 21.92 -39.57
CA GLN A 226 17.19 23.24 -39.13
C GLN A 226 15.88 23.19 -38.31
N LEU A 227 15.14 22.08 -38.38
CA LEU A 227 13.81 21.95 -37.78
C LEU A 227 13.74 20.90 -36.68
N MET A 228 14.68 19.96 -36.63
CA MET A 228 14.64 18.85 -35.68
C MET A 228 14.67 19.30 -34.22
N SER A 229 13.96 18.55 -33.38
CA SER A 229 14.09 18.67 -31.93
C SER A 229 15.38 17.99 -31.45
N TYR A 230 16.19 18.74 -30.68
CA TYR A 230 17.43 18.32 -30.04
C TYR A 230 17.62 19.08 -28.71
N PRO A 231 18.20 18.48 -27.64
CA PRO A 231 18.74 17.12 -27.52
C PRO A 231 17.68 16.03 -27.41
N LEU A 232 18.02 14.83 -27.91
CA LEU A 232 17.17 13.64 -27.75
C LEU A 232 17.30 13.06 -26.35
N PHE A 233 16.15 12.76 -25.74
CA PHE A 233 16.10 11.98 -24.51
C PHE A 233 16.08 10.49 -24.86
N CYS A 234 17.19 9.83 -24.52
CA CYS A 234 17.38 8.42 -24.81
C CYS A 234 17.20 7.55 -23.55
N LEU A 235 16.66 6.36 -23.75
CA LEU A 235 16.56 5.30 -22.75
C LEU A 235 17.31 4.04 -23.23
N LYS A 236 17.48 3.09 -22.32
CA LYS A 236 18.09 1.78 -22.58
C LYS A 236 17.00 0.70 -22.64
N PRO A 237 17.23 -0.40 -23.38
CA PRO A 237 16.26 -1.51 -23.46
C PRO A 237 15.90 -2.12 -22.10
N GLU A 238 16.82 -2.09 -21.14
CA GLU A 238 16.66 -2.66 -19.80
C GLU A 238 15.92 -1.72 -18.82
N ASP A 239 15.70 -0.46 -19.21
CA ASP A 239 14.94 0.48 -18.39
C ASP A 239 13.48 0.00 -18.25
N ASN A 240 12.84 0.33 -17.13
CA ASN A 240 11.45 -0.07 -16.89
C ASN A 240 10.46 0.90 -17.54
N LEU A 241 9.28 0.41 -17.89
CA LEU A 241 8.25 1.24 -18.53
C LEU A 241 7.69 2.34 -17.62
N LEU A 242 7.82 2.21 -16.29
CA LEU A 242 7.39 3.26 -15.37
C LEU A 242 8.27 4.51 -15.53
N GLN A 243 9.58 4.34 -15.74
CA GLN A 243 10.50 5.44 -16.04
C GLN A 243 10.16 6.09 -17.38
N VAL A 244 9.83 5.30 -18.42
CA VAL A 244 9.36 5.83 -19.71
C VAL A 244 8.14 6.71 -19.50
N TYR A 245 7.15 6.19 -18.77
CA TYR A 245 5.90 6.88 -18.49
C TYR A 245 6.13 8.21 -17.75
N GLN A 246 6.95 8.19 -16.70
CA GLN A 246 7.29 9.37 -15.90
C GLN A 246 8.03 10.43 -16.74
N LYS A 247 9.03 10.02 -17.52
CA LYS A 247 9.77 10.95 -18.40
C LYS A 247 8.88 11.58 -19.46
N MET A 248 7.96 10.82 -20.05
CA MET A 248 6.98 11.38 -21.01
C MET A 248 6.07 12.43 -20.36
N GLU A 249 5.61 12.21 -19.13
CA GLU A 249 4.80 13.19 -18.40
C GLU A 249 5.61 14.44 -18.01
N GLU A 250 6.82 14.25 -17.47
CA GLU A 250 7.71 15.32 -17.03
C GLU A 250 8.11 16.24 -18.19
N LEU A 251 8.60 15.64 -19.27
CA LEU A 251 9.09 16.36 -20.45
C LEU A 251 7.95 16.78 -21.39
N ARG A 252 6.72 16.32 -21.14
CA ARG A 252 5.54 16.53 -21.99
C ARG A 252 5.75 16.10 -23.45
N ILE A 253 6.54 15.05 -23.64
CA ILE A 253 6.81 14.44 -24.95
C ILE A 253 6.03 13.13 -25.07
N ARG A 254 5.67 12.77 -26.30
CA ARG A 254 4.87 11.55 -26.59
C ARG A 254 5.70 10.38 -27.09
N ARG A 255 7.02 10.53 -27.15
CA ARG A 255 7.95 9.58 -27.75
C ARG A 255 9.34 9.71 -27.13
N LEU A 256 10.02 8.59 -26.96
CA LEU A 256 11.38 8.50 -26.43
C LEU A 256 12.20 7.56 -27.30
N VAL A 257 13.47 7.88 -27.50
CA VAL A 257 14.38 7.11 -28.36
C VAL A 257 15.10 6.07 -27.53
N ILE A 258 15.26 4.86 -28.04
CA ILE A 258 15.97 3.78 -27.37
C ILE A 258 17.33 3.59 -28.04
N THR A 259 18.37 3.59 -27.23
CA THR A 259 19.77 3.49 -27.70
C THR A 259 20.50 2.34 -27.02
N GLY A 260 21.41 1.71 -27.76
CA GLY A 260 22.28 0.68 -27.21
C GLY A 260 23.46 1.26 -26.43
N LYS A 261 24.44 0.40 -26.12
CA LYS A 261 25.60 0.79 -25.30
C LYS A 261 26.57 1.70 -26.04
N LYS A 262 26.59 1.65 -27.37
CA LYS A 262 27.46 2.46 -28.23
C LYS A 262 26.77 3.74 -28.73
N GLY A 263 25.53 3.99 -28.30
CA GLY A 263 24.70 5.11 -28.77
C GLY A 263 24.00 4.84 -30.11
N GLU A 264 24.02 3.60 -30.56
CA GLU A 264 23.29 3.13 -31.74
C GLU A 264 21.77 3.17 -31.51
N LEU A 265 21.01 3.53 -32.53
CA LEU A 265 19.55 3.52 -32.53
C LEU A 265 19.05 2.07 -32.49
N LEU A 266 18.32 1.71 -31.44
CA LEU A 266 17.70 0.39 -31.28
C LEU A 266 16.19 0.41 -31.48
N GLY A 267 15.54 1.54 -31.18
CA GLY A 267 14.09 1.62 -31.25
C GLY A 267 13.52 2.98 -30.85
N ILE A 268 12.19 3.06 -30.87
CA ILE A 268 11.43 4.18 -30.33
C ILE A 268 10.27 3.61 -29.50
N ILE A 269 9.93 4.29 -28.42
CA ILE A 269 8.72 3.99 -27.64
C ILE A 269 7.81 5.21 -27.64
N THR A 270 6.53 5.00 -27.92
CA THR A 270 5.50 6.03 -28.04
C THR A 270 4.41 5.86 -26.99
N GLU A 271 3.62 6.92 -26.80
CA GLU A 271 2.43 6.85 -25.94
C GLU A 271 1.42 5.80 -26.43
N THR A 272 1.35 5.54 -27.75
CA THR A 272 0.51 4.48 -28.33
C THR A 272 1.01 3.10 -27.92
N ASP A 273 2.33 2.87 -27.93
CA ASP A 273 2.91 1.58 -27.52
C ASP A 273 2.60 1.29 -26.05
N LEU A 274 2.71 2.30 -25.18
CA LEU A 274 2.31 2.20 -23.78
C LEU A 274 0.80 1.98 -23.61
N ALA A 275 -0.03 2.60 -24.43
CA ALA A 275 -1.49 2.43 -24.37
C ALA A 275 -1.92 1.02 -24.77
N ASN A 276 -1.25 0.42 -25.76
CA ASN A 276 -1.50 -0.96 -26.21
C ASN A 276 -1.37 -2.01 -25.10
N LEU A 277 -0.55 -1.73 -24.09
CA LEU A 277 -0.40 -2.60 -22.91
C LEU A 277 -1.59 -2.56 -21.95
N ILE A 278 -2.42 -1.53 -22.03
CA ILE A 278 -3.60 -1.34 -21.16
C ILE A 278 -4.83 -2.05 -21.76
N ASP A 279 -4.64 -2.89 -22.79
CA ASP A 279 -5.70 -3.72 -23.34
C ASP A 279 -6.24 -4.66 -22.23
N PRO A 280 -7.58 -4.71 -22.01
CA PRO A 280 -8.18 -5.58 -21.00
C PRO A 280 -7.79 -7.06 -21.14
N ILE A 281 -7.40 -7.53 -22.34
CA ILE A 281 -6.89 -8.89 -22.57
C ILE A 281 -5.49 -9.09 -21.93
N GLU A 282 -4.61 -8.10 -22.03
CA GLU A 282 -3.28 -8.14 -21.41
C GLU A 282 -3.39 -8.01 -19.87
N MET A 283 -4.31 -7.16 -19.41
CA MET A 283 -4.53 -6.93 -17.98
C MET A 283 -5.17 -8.14 -17.26
N SER A 284 -6.02 -8.91 -17.94
CA SER A 284 -6.65 -10.10 -17.35
C SER A 284 -5.64 -11.22 -17.07
N GLY A 285 -4.71 -11.48 -17.99
CA GLY A 285 -3.64 -12.46 -17.79
C GLY A 285 -2.71 -12.09 -16.61
N PHE A 286 -2.43 -10.80 -16.43
CA PHE A 286 -1.62 -10.33 -15.29
C PHE A 286 -2.34 -10.54 -13.94
N LEU A 287 -3.64 -10.28 -13.87
CA LEU A 287 -4.44 -10.55 -12.67
C LEU A 287 -4.44 -12.03 -12.30
N GLU A 288 -4.46 -12.92 -13.28
CA GLU A 288 -4.42 -14.37 -13.07
C GLU A 288 -3.06 -14.82 -12.52
N ILE A 289 -1.95 -14.31 -13.07
CA ILE A 289 -0.59 -14.57 -12.57
C ILE A 289 -0.44 -14.08 -11.13
N LEU A 290 -0.93 -12.87 -10.81
CA LEU A 290 -0.88 -12.34 -9.45
C LEU A 290 -1.68 -13.19 -8.47
N LYS A 291 -2.90 -13.60 -8.84
CA LYS A 291 -3.71 -14.50 -8.01
C LYS A 291 -3.00 -15.84 -7.76
N TYR A 292 -2.42 -16.41 -8.81
CA TYR A 292 -1.65 -17.65 -8.70
C TYR A 292 -0.45 -17.49 -7.75
N ARG A 293 0.32 -16.40 -7.88
CA ARG A 293 1.46 -16.12 -7.00
C ARG A 293 1.05 -15.90 -5.55
N VAL A 294 -0.05 -15.19 -5.30
CA VAL A 294 -0.59 -15.01 -3.95
C VAL A 294 -0.98 -16.36 -3.35
N SER A 295 -1.69 -17.20 -4.09
CA SER A 295 -2.08 -18.55 -3.64
C SER A 295 -0.86 -19.42 -3.29
N GLN A 296 0.19 -19.39 -4.11
CA GLN A 296 1.43 -20.12 -3.85
C GLN A 296 2.13 -19.65 -2.56
N LEU A 297 2.18 -18.33 -2.34
CA LEU A 297 2.76 -17.77 -1.11
C LEU A 297 1.93 -18.10 0.14
N GLU A 298 0.60 -18.17 0.01
CA GLU A 298 -0.29 -18.58 1.09
C GLU A 298 -0.08 -20.05 1.48
N GLU A 299 0.06 -20.94 0.50
CA GLU A 299 0.39 -22.35 0.71
C GLU A 299 1.76 -22.53 1.37
N GLU A 300 2.79 -21.86 0.87
CA GLU A 300 4.15 -21.91 1.45
C GLU A 300 4.17 -21.41 2.89
N LYS A 301 3.47 -20.31 3.17
CA LYS A 301 3.32 -19.79 4.53
C LYS A 301 2.60 -20.77 5.44
N ALA A 302 1.52 -21.40 4.97
CA ALA A 302 0.78 -22.40 5.75
C ALA A 302 1.66 -23.61 6.09
N PHE A 303 2.43 -24.09 5.12
CA PHE A 303 3.38 -25.19 5.31
C PHE A 303 4.45 -24.85 6.36
N LEU A 304 5.04 -23.66 6.30
CA LEU A 304 6.04 -23.21 7.27
C LEU A 304 5.46 -23.10 8.69
N LEU A 305 4.27 -22.53 8.85
CA LEU A 305 3.59 -22.44 10.15
C LEU A 305 3.29 -23.84 10.73
N GLN A 306 2.85 -24.78 9.89
CA GLN A 306 2.60 -26.15 10.32
C GLN A 306 3.89 -26.83 10.80
N LYS A 307 4.98 -26.70 10.03
CA LYS A 307 6.29 -27.26 10.40
C LYS A 307 6.79 -26.70 11.73
N GLN A 308 6.72 -25.39 11.91
CA GLN A 308 7.11 -24.72 13.16
C GLN A 308 6.23 -25.15 14.34
N GLY A 309 4.95 -25.40 14.11
CA GLY A 309 4.06 -25.92 15.13
C GLY A 309 4.41 -27.34 15.58
N ILE A 310 4.78 -28.22 14.63
CA ILE A 310 5.27 -29.57 14.95
C ILE A 310 6.54 -29.49 15.80
N GLU A 311 7.46 -28.57 15.49
CA GLU A 311 8.69 -28.33 16.25
C GLU A 311 8.38 -27.96 17.72
N LEU A 312 7.42 -27.07 17.96
CA LEU A 312 7.01 -26.70 19.31
C LEU A 312 6.45 -27.89 20.10
N ASN A 313 5.64 -28.73 19.45
CA ASN A 313 5.09 -29.93 20.08
C ASN A 313 6.17 -30.94 20.45
N GLN A 314 7.14 -31.14 19.55
CA GLN A 314 8.30 -32.00 19.83
C GLN A 314 9.13 -31.45 20.99
N ALA A 315 9.33 -30.12 21.05
CA ALA A 315 10.03 -29.47 22.14
C ALA A 315 9.37 -29.69 23.52
N ILE A 316 8.04 -29.77 23.58
CA ILE A 316 7.31 -30.16 24.81
C ILE A 316 7.64 -31.61 25.18
N ALA A 317 7.55 -32.55 24.23
CA ALA A 317 7.81 -33.97 24.48
C ALA A 317 9.26 -34.25 24.91
N GLU A 318 10.21 -33.46 24.41
CA GLU A 318 11.64 -33.59 24.68
C GLU A 318 12.12 -32.78 25.90
N ASN A 319 11.20 -32.22 26.71
CA ASN A 319 11.51 -31.42 27.90
C ASN A 319 12.46 -30.22 27.63
N GLN A 320 12.29 -29.56 26.48
CA GLN A 320 13.09 -28.39 26.11
C GLN A 320 12.59 -27.09 26.76
N PHE A 321 11.40 -27.12 27.34
CA PHE A 321 10.83 -25.99 28.07
C PHE A 321 11.11 -26.09 29.57
N GLU A 322 11.32 -24.94 30.19
CA GLU A 322 11.45 -24.79 31.65
C GLU A 322 10.72 -23.54 32.13
N LEU A 323 10.36 -23.50 33.41
CA LEU A 323 9.75 -22.33 34.04
C LEU A 323 10.76 -21.59 34.90
N TYR A 324 10.84 -20.28 34.68
CA TYR A 324 11.54 -19.35 35.56
C TYR A 324 10.50 -18.58 36.35
N TYR A 325 10.87 -18.15 37.54
CA TYR A 325 9.95 -17.54 38.50
C TYR A 325 10.45 -16.14 38.84
N GLN A 326 9.66 -15.13 38.52
CA GLN A 326 9.99 -13.75 38.87
C GLN A 326 9.30 -13.36 40.19
N PRO A 327 10.05 -12.97 41.24
CA PRO A 327 9.45 -12.61 42.52
C PRO A 327 8.51 -11.40 42.45
N GLN A 328 7.36 -11.52 43.11
CA GLN A 328 6.43 -10.43 43.36
C GLN A 328 6.58 -9.97 44.80
N PHE A 329 6.82 -8.67 44.99
CA PHE A 329 7.25 -8.10 46.26
C PHE A 329 6.24 -7.11 46.82
N ASN A 330 6.00 -7.19 48.13
CA ASN A 330 5.16 -6.24 48.84
C ASN A 330 6.05 -5.19 49.54
N LEU A 331 5.95 -3.95 49.10
CA LEU A 331 6.72 -2.81 49.60
C LEU A 331 6.42 -2.47 51.06
N ARG A 332 5.19 -2.71 51.53
CA ARG A 332 4.78 -2.45 52.91
C ARG A 332 5.37 -3.49 53.87
N THR A 333 5.22 -4.77 53.56
CA THR A 333 5.69 -5.86 54.42
C THR A 333 7.18 -6.18 54.22
N LYS A 334 7.76 -5.69 53.12
CA LYS A 334 9.12 -5.99 52.66
C LYS A 334 9.36 -7.48 52.45
N LYS A 335 8.35 -8.20 51.96
CA LYS A 335 8.42 -9.64 51.73
C LYS A 335 7.96 -9.99 50.31
N VAL A 336 8.56 -11.04 49.77
CA VAL A 336 8.02 -11.74 48.60
C VAL A 336 6.73 -12.45 49.03
N PHE A 337 5.67 -12.29 48.25
CA PHE A 337 4.38 -12.95 48.51
C PHE A 337 4.00 -13.95 47.42
N GLY A 338 4.63 -13.86 46.25
CA GLY A 338 4.33 -14.71 45.12
C GLY A 338 5.41 -14.65 44.05
N ALA A 339 5.16 -15.33 42.94
CA ALA A 339 6.00 -15.26 41.76
C ALA A 339 5.22 -15.46 40.47
N GLU A 340 5.65 -14.80 39.41
CA GLU A 340 5.16 -15.06 38.06
C GLU A 340 5.95 -16.19 37.41
N ALA A 341 5.25 -17.23 36.95
CA ALA A 341 5.83 -18.32 36.18
C ALA A 341 5.98 -17.93 34.70
N LEU A 342 7.23 -17.83 34.27
CA LEU A 342 7.62 -17.36 32.96
C LEU A 342 8.32 -18.49 32.19
N ILE A 343 7.71 -18.91 31.09
CA ILE A 343 8.24 -19.99 30.26
C ILE A 343 9.55 -19.59 29.56
N ARG A 344 10.49 -20.52 29.49
CA ARG A 344 11.75 -20.43 28.76
C ARG A 344 11.88 -21.63 27.84
N TRP A 345 12.40 -21.41 26.64
CA TRP A 345 12.70 -22.48 25.70
C TRP A 345 14.19 -22.58 25.46
N ASN A 346 14.78 -23.72 25.83
CA ASN A 346 16.16 -24.07 25.53
C ASN A 346 16.16 -25.09 24.39
N SER A 347 16.19 -24.61 23.15
CA SER A 347 16.30 -25.45 21.97
C SER A 347 17.74 -25.98 21.84
N PRO A 348 17.96 -27.28 21.60
CA PRO A 348 19.28 -27.84 21.31
C PRO A 348 19.95 -27.21 20.08
N GLU A 349 19.15 -26.83 19.08
CA GLU A 349 19.64 -26.27 17.81
C GLU A 349 19.75 -24.74 17.85
N LYS A 350 18.77 -24.05 18.45
CA LYS A 350 18.67 -22.59 18.44
C LYS A 350 19.19 -21.92 19.71
N GLY A 351 19.54 -22.70 20.74
CA GLY A 351 19.88 -22.17 22.07
C GLY A 351 18.65 -21.60 22.79
N ARG A 352 18.83 -20.50 23.52
CA ARG A 352 17.73 -19.83 24.24
C ARG A 352 16.85 -19.06 23.25
N VAL A 353 15.64 -19.56 23.02
CA VAL A 353 14.65 -18.92 22.14
C VAL A 353 13.81 -17.95 22.97
N SER A 354 13.61 -16.73 22.44
CA SER A 354 12.85 -15.70 23.14
C SER A 354 11.35 -16.04 23.22
N PRO A 355 10.68 -15.86 24.37
CA PRO A 355 9.22 -15.97 24.47
C PRO A 355 8.47 -15.12 23.46
N ALA A 356 8.99 -13.92 23.12
CA ALA A 356 8.40 -13.05 22.11
C ALA A 356 8.44 -13.63 20.68
N GLU A 357 9.27 -14.65 20.44
CA GLU A 357 9.37 -15.34 19.15
C GLU A 357 8.40 -16.53 19.08
N PHE A 358 8.40 -17.40 20.10
CA PHE A 358 7.67 -18.66 20.04
C PHE A 358 6.23 -18.59 20.56
N ILE A 359 5.89 -17.67 21.46
CA ILE A 359 4.50 -17.54 21.97
C ILE A 359 3.54 -17.09 20.85
N PRO A 360 3.84 -16.03 20.05
CA PRO A 360 2.95 -15.64 18.96
C PRO A 360 2.80 -16.72 17.88
N LEU A 361 3.85 -17.52 17.68
CA LEU A 361 3.81 -18.68 16.81
C LEU A 361 2.87 -19.76 17.37
N ALA A 362 3.03 -20.13 18.64
CA ALA A 362 2.18 -21.10 19.33
C ALA A 362 0.70 -20.67 19.30
N GLU A 363 0.43 -19.38 19.46
CA GLU A 363 -0.93 -18.84 19.33
C GLU A 363 -1.46 -19.01 17.91
N LYS A 364 -0.70 -18.60 16.88
CA LYS A 364 -1.14 -18.71 15.47
C LYS A 364 -1.42 -20.16 15.05
N THR A 365 -0.62 -21.10 15.53
CA THR A 365 -0.72 -22.52 15.18
C THR A 365 -1.68 -23.32 16.07
N GLY A 366 -2.13 -22.76 17.20
CA GLY A 366 -2.96 -23.44 18.19
C GLY A 366 -2.18 -24.27 19.21
N PHE A 367 -0.86 -24.39 19.07
CA PHE A 367 0.02 -25.08 20.02
C PHE A 367 0.15 -24.38 21.37
N ILE A 368 -0.37 -23.16 21.50
CA ILE A 368 -0.48 -22.48 22.79
C ILE A 368 -1.35 -23.25 23.80
N ILE A 369 -2.32 -24.06 23.33
CA ILE A 369 -3.18 -24.87 24.20
C ILE A 369 -2.39 -25.97 24.92
N PRO A 370 -1.73 -26.92 24.24
CA PRO A 370 -0.92 -27.94 24.91
C PRO A 370 0.26 -27.35 25.68
N LEU A 371 0.88 -26.29 25.16
CA LEU A 371 1.98 -25.60 25.86
C LEU A 371 1.50 -25.01 27.19
N GLY A 372 0.36 -24.32 27.19
CA GLY A 372 -0.20 -23.73 28.39
C GLY A 372 -0.70 -24.74 29.41
N GLN A 373 -1.21 -25.90 28.96
CA GLN A 373 -1.48 -27.03 29.86
C GLN A 373 -0.20 -27.51 30.55
N TRP A 374 0.89 -27.69 29.79
CA TRP A 374 2.19 -28.06 30.34
C TRP A 374 2.71 -27.03 31.35
N VAL A 375 2.55 -25.73 31.07
CA VAL A 375 2.91 -24.65 32.00
C VAL A 375 2.11 -24.75 33.30
N LEU A 376 0.78 -24.90 33.22
CA LEU A 376 -0.10 -25.02 34.39
C LEU A 376 0.26 -26.24 35.25
N GLU A 377 0.48 -27.40 34.63
CA GLU A 377 0.88 -28.61 35.35
C GLU A 377 2.24 -28.45 36.03
N THR A 378 3.21 -27.84 35.33
CA THR A 378 4.56 -27.63 35.85
C THR A 378 4.56 -26.62 36.99
N ALA A 379 3.79 -25.53 36.88
CA ALA A 379 3.62 -24.55 37.95
C ALA A 379 2.96 -25.16 39.19
N CYS A 380 1.87 -25.93 39.02
CA CYS A 380 1.19 -26.60 40.14
C CYS A 380 2.09 -27.63 40.83
N LYS A 381 2.86 -28.41 40.05
CA LYS A 381 3.87 -29.32 40.58
C LYS A 381 4.91 -28.56 41.41
N GLN A 382 5.44 -27.45 40.88
CA GLN A 382 6.44 -26.65 41.60
C GLN A 382 5.89 -26.04 42.90
N ILE A 383 4.63 -25.59 42.92
CA ILE A 383 3.96 -25.14 44.15
C ILE A 383 3.99 -26.26 45.19
N LYS A 384 3.64 -27.50 44.81
CA LYS A 384 3.63 -28.63 45.75
C LYS A 384 5.02 -28.93 46.28
N ASP A 385 6.04 -28.86 45.43
CA ASP A 385 7.42 -29.10 45.82
C ASP A 385 7.92 -28.02 46.79
N TRP A 386 7.61 -26.75 46.55
CA TRP A 386 7.90 -25.66 47.49
C TRP A 386 7.15 -25.78 48.83
N GLN A 387 5.90 -26.26 48.83
CA GLN A 387 5.18 -26.54 50.07
C GLN A 387 5.88 -27.62 50.91
N LYS A 388 6.47 -28.64 50.28
CA LYS A 388 7.28 -29.67 50.98
C LYS A 388 8.58 -29.09 51.55
N GLU A 389 9.14 -28.07 50.90
CA GLU A 389 10.32 -27.33 51.37
C GLU A 389 9.99 -26.33 52.49
N GLY A 390 8.72 -26.22 52.92
CA GLY A 390 8.28 -25.34 54.00
C GLY A 390 7.87 -23.94 53.55
N LEU A 391 7.85 -23.69 52.23
CA LEU A 391 7.42 -22.43 51.64
C LEU A 391 5.90 -22.43 51.48
N LEU A 392 5.23 -22.25 52.61
CA LEU A 392 3.77 -22.23 52.67
C LEU A 392 3.22 -20.89 52.17
N HIS A 393 2.07 -20.93 51.50
CA HIS A 393 1.30 -19.76 51.06
C HIS A 393 1.90 -18.89 49.96
N LEU A 394 2.88 -19.38 49.20
CA LEU A 394 3.30 -18.70 47.96
C LEU A 394 2.18 -18.78 46.91
N GLN A 395 1.87 -17.63 46.31
CA GLN A 395 0.97 -17.54 45.16
C GLN A 395 1.77 -17.49 43.87
N ILE A 396 1.46 -18.37 42.92
CA ILE A 396 2.11 -18.42 41.62
C ILE A 396 1.16 -17.96 40.53
N SER A 397 1.57 -16.90 39.84
CA SER A 397 0.89 -16.34 38.68
C SER A 397 1.26 -17.12 37.42
N VAL A 398 0.27 -17.48 36.59
CA VAL A 398 0.46 -18.13 35.29
C VAL A 398 -0.29 -17.34 34.22
N ASN A 399 0.41 -16.95 33.16
CA ASN A 399 -0.17 -16.30 31.98
C ASN A 399 -1.02 -17.27 31.17
N ILE A 400 -2.22 -16.83 30.80
CA ILE A 400 -3.17 -17.59 29.98
C ILE A 400 -3.49 -16.75 28.74
N SER A 401 -3.22 -17.34 27.56
CA SER A 401 -3.56 -16.69 26.28
C SER A 401 -5.07 -16.61 26.06
N SER A 402 -5.52 -15.67 25.22
CA SER A 402 -6.93 -15.58 24.85
C SER A 402 -7.47 -16.88 24.25
N LYS A 403 -6.69 -17.55 23.39
CA LYS A 403 -7.10 -18.83 22.78
C LYS A 403 -7.31 -19.95 23.79
N GLN A 404 -6.51 -19.98 24.86
CA GLN A 404 -6.71 -20.94 25.95
C GLN A 404 -7.93 -20.59 26.79
N PHE A 405 -8.12 -19.31 27.13
CA PHE A 405 -9.28 -18.88 27.91
C PHE A 405 -10.59 -19.15 27.18
N HIS A 406 -10.61 -19.11 25.84
CA HIS A 406 -11.79 -19.47 25.07
C HIS A 406 -12.02 -20.98 24.89
N GLN A 407 -11.21 -21.84 25.51
CA GLN A 407 -11.56 -23.26 25.59
C GLN A 407 -12.67 -23.43 26.62
N PRO A 408 -13.84 -24.00 26.24
CA PRO A 408 -15.02 -24.04 27.11
C PRO A 408 -14.80 -24.80 28.41
N ASN A 409 -13.80 -25.68 28.47
CA ASN A 409 -13.48 -26.55 29.60
C ASN A 409 -12.24 -26.11 30.40
N LEU A 410 -11.64 -24.94 30.12
CA LEU A 410 -10.38 -24.51 30.76
C LEU A 410 -10.49 -24.51 32.30
N ALA A 411 -11.56 -23.89 32.84
CA ALA A 411 -11.75 -23.82 34.29
C ALA A 411 -11.81 -25.23 34.92
N GLU A 412 -12.51 -26.17 34.29
CA GLU A 412 -12.57 -27.55 34.76
C GLU A 412 -11.21 -28.25 34.71
N GLU A 413 -10.43 -28.02 33.66
CA GLU A 413 -9.08 -28.58 33.51
C GLU A 413 -8.16 -28.06 34.62
N ILE A 414 -8.19 -26.75 34.91
CA ILE A 414 -7.41 -26.16 36.00
C ILE A 414 -7.79 -26.79 37.35
N LEU A 415 -9.09 -26.99 37.61
CA LEU A 415 -9.54 -27.65 38.84
C LEU A 415 -9.07 -29.10 38.94
N LYS A 416 -9.03 -29.84 37.83
CA LYS A 416 -8.47 -31.19 37.77
C LYS A 416 -6.97 -31.19 38.10
N ILE A 417 -6.22 -30.22 37.56
CA ILE A 417 -4.78 -30.08 37.83
C ILE A 417 -4.54 -29.74 39.31
N LEU A 418 -5.27 -28.77 39.87
CA LEU A 418 -5.16 -28.42 41.29
C LEU A 418 -5.46 -29.62 42.20
N LYS A 419 -6.50 -30.40 41.88
CA LYS A 419 -6.84 -31.63 42.61
C LYS A 419 -5.75 -32.69 42.48
N LYS A 420 -5.19 -32.90 41.28
CA LYS A 420 -4.11 -33.87 41.01
C LYS A 420 -2.87 -33.62 41.88
N TYR A 421 -2.50 -32.36 42.07
CA TYR A 421 -1.33 -31.98 42.87
C TYR A 421 -1.67 -31.57 44.31
N GLU A 422 -2.95 -31.66 44.70
CA GLU A 422 -3.48 -31.24 46.02
C GLU A 422 -3.07 -29.81 46.39
N ILE A 423 -3.20 -28.89 45.44
CA ILE A 423 -2.85 -27.48 45.62
C ILE A 423 -4.08 -26.71 46.09
N PRO A 424 -3.99 -25.94 47.20
CA PRO A 424 -5.02 -24.99 47.57
C PRO A 424 -5.22 -23.96 46.43
N PRO A 425 -6.45 -23.72 45.96
CA PRO A 425 -6.70 -22.83 44.83
C PRO A 425 -6.11 -21.42 44.96
N GLN A 426 -5.94 -20.91 46.19
CA GLN A 426 -5.37 -19.59 46.47
C GLN A 426 -3.87 -19.48 46.10
N CYS A 427 -3.18 -20.61 45.98
CA CYS A 427 -1.78 -20.65 45.57
C CYS A 427 -1.60 -20.48 44.06
N LEU A 428 -2.67 -20.52 43.26
CA LEU A 428 -2.62 -20.28 41.82
C LEU A 428 -3.37 -18.98 41.49
N LYS A 429 -2.71 -18.12 40.71
CA LYS A 429 -3.28 -16.91 40.13
C LYS A 429 -3.18 -17.01 38.61
N LEU A 430 -4.25 -16.65 37.90
CA LEU A 430 -4.26 -16.61 36.44
C LEU A 430 -4.10 -15.18 35.97
N GLU A 431 -3.24 -14.95 34.98
CA GLU A 431 -3.03 -13.64 34.38
C GLU A 431 -3.56 -13.65 32.94
N LEU A 432 -4.43 -12.68 32.64
CA LEU A 432 -5.15 -12.58 31.37
C LEU A 432 -4.93 -11.21 30.76
N THR A 433 -4.68 -11.15 29.47
CA THR A 433 -4.66 -9.84 28.78
C THR A 433 -6.05 -9.24 28.71
N GLU A 434 -6.11 -7.92 28.62
CA GLU A 434 -7.36 -7.16 28.44
C GLU A 434 -8.21 -7.64 27.24
N SER A 435 -7.57 -8.17 26.19
CA SER A 435 -8.24 -8.66 24.98
C SER A 435 -9.24 -9.80 25.22
N VAL A 436 -9.04 -10.58 26.29
CA VAL A 436 -9.92 -11.68 26.68
C VAL A 436 -11.32 -11.17 27.04
N LEU A 437 -11.42 -9.96 27.58
CA LEU A 437 -12.68 -9.40 28.09
C LEU A 437 -13.66 -8.97 26.99
N VAL A 438 -13.17 -8.82 25.75
CA VAL A 438 -13.95 -8.30 24.61
C VAL A 438 -14.45 -9.43 23.69
N GLN A 439 -13.82 -10.60 23.76
CA GLN A 439 -14.16 -11.76 22.95
C GLN A 439 -15.13 -12.66 23.73
N ASP A 440 -16.24 -13.06 23.09
CA ASP A 440 -17.28 -13.95 23.64
C ASP A 440 -17.60 -13.75 25.13
N ILE A 441 -18.32 -12.66 25.42
CA ILE A 441 -18.57 -12.16 26.78
C ILE A 441 -19.28 -13.21 27.65
N ASP A 442 -20.28 -13.91 27.10
CA ASP A 442 -21.10 -14.86 27.88
C ASP A 442 -20.27 -16.05 28.37
N MET A 443 -19.48 -16.65 27.46
CA MET A 443 -18.57 -17.74 27.80
C MET A 443 -17.48 -17.28 28.77
N THR A 444 -16.92 -16.08 28.56
CA THR A 444 -15.92 -15.49 29.45
C THR A 444 -16.50 -15.32 30.86
N LEU A 445 -17.70 -14.75 31.00
CA LEU A 445 -18.37 -14.58 32.30
C LEU A 445 -18.63 -15.90 33.01
N GLU A 446 -19.00 -16.96 32.29
CA GLU A 446 -19.21 -18.29 32.86
C GLU A 446 -17.91 -18.86 33.46
N GLN A 447 -16.80 -18.78 32.73
CA GLN A 447 -15.51 -19.25 33.22
C GLN A 447 -15.03 -18.45 34.44
N PHE A 448 -15.16 -17.13 34.42
CA PHE A 448 -14.83 -16.29 35.58
C PHE A 448 -15.63 -16.69 36.82
N LYS A 449 -16.93 -16.98 36.68
CA LYS A 449 -17.76 -17.46 37.78
C LYS A 449 -17.26 -18.79 38.35
N MET A 450 -16.86 -19.73 37.49
CA MET A 450 -16.32 -21.02 37.91
C MET A 450 -15.00 -20.87 38.66
N LEU A 451 -14.07 -20.08 38.13
CA LEU A 451 -12.77 -19.80 38.76
C LEU A 451 -12.94 -19.12 40.12
N LYS A 452 -13.84 -18.15 40.22
CA LYS A 452 -14.17 -17.44 41.47
C LYS A 452 -14.82 -18.37 42.49
N ALA A 453 -15.77 -19.21 42.09
CA ALA A 453 -16.39 -20.20 42.98
C ALA A 453 -15.35 -21.16 43.57
N ALA A 454 -14.31 -21.48 42.81
CA ALA A 454 -13.18 -22.28 43.26
C ALA A 454 -12.13 -21.50 44.07
N LYS A 455 -12.29 -20.18 44.24
CA LYS A 455 -11.35 -19.27 44.91
C LYS A 455 -9.97 -19.19 44.23
N ILE A 456 -9.94 -19.32 42.92
CA ILE A 456 -8.76 -19.03 42.09
C ILE A 456 -8.77 -17.53 41.79
N GLU A 457 -7.66 -16.85 42.03
CA GLU A 457 -7.55 -15.42 41.74
C GLU A 457 -7.24 -15.18 40.27
N VAL A 458 -7.86 -14.13 39.71
CA VAL A 458 -7.61 -13.70 38.33
C VAL A 458 -7.06 -12.28 38.33
N SER A 459 -6.03 -12.06 37.53
CA SER A 459 -5.39 -10.77 37.30
C SER A 459 -5.54 -10.35 35.84
N ILE A 460 -5.80 -9.07 35.61
CA ILE A 460 -5.78 -8.49 34.27
C ILE A 460 -4.42 -7.85 34.02
N ASP A 461 -3.75 -8.31 32.96
CA ASP A 461 -2.44 -7.87 32.52
C ASP A 461 -2.52 -6.81 31.41
N ASP A 462 -1.42 -6.08 31.22
CA ASP A 462 -1.24 -5.06 30.19
C ASP A 462 -2.28 -3.92 30.20
N PHE A 463 -2.88 -3.66 31.37
CA PHE A 463 -3.99 -2.72 31.49
C PHE A 463 -3.59 -1.30 31.05
N GLY A 464 -4.36 -0.74 30.10
CA GLY A 464 -4.17 0.61 29.56
C GLY A 464 -3.41 0.67 28.23
N THR A 465 -2.93 -0.47 27.72
CA THR A 465 -2.25 -0.55 26.42
C THR A 465 -3.19 -0.91 25.24
N GLY A 466 -4.48 -1.22 25.49
CA GLY A 466 -5.39 -1.81 24.49
C GLY A 466 -6.87 -1.40 24.54
N TYR A 467 -7.74 -2.40 24.26
CA TYR A 467 -9.10 -2.29 23.68
C TYR A 467 -10.26 -2.28 24.68
N ALA A 468 -10.09 -2.54 25.97
CA ALA A 468 -11.23 -2.58 26.87
C ALA A 468 -11.63 -1.18 27.34
N SER A 469 -12.87 -0.84 27.04
CA SER A 469 -13.56 0.25 27.72
C SER A 469 -13.66 -0.09 29.22
N LEU A 470 -13.47 0.92 30.07
CA LEU A 470 -13.78 0.87 31.52
C LEU A 470 -15.16 0.27 31.82
N ALA A 471 -16.10 0.34 30.86
CA ALA A 471 -17.41 -0.29 30.94
C ALA A 471 -17.35 -1.82 31.12
N TYR A 472 -16.36 -2.50 30.54
CA TYR A 472 -16.26 -3.96 30.65
C TYR A 472 -15.80 -4.40 32.04
N LEU A 473 -14.92 -3.63 32.70
CA LEU A 473 -14.42 -3.95 34.03
C LEU A 473 -15.52 -4.04 35.08
N GLN A 474 -16.67 -3.38 34.86
CA GLN A 474 -17.83 -3.44 35.76
C GLN A 474 -18.52 -4.81 35.77
N HIS A 475 -18.31 -5.62 34.74
CA HIS A 475 -19.01 -6.90 34.56
C HIS A 475 -18.18 -8.11 35.01
N PHE A 476 -16.87 -7.94 35.19
CA PHE A 476 -15.95 -9.03 35.49
C PHE A 476 -15.44 -8.96 36.92
N ASP A 477 -15.51 -10.09 37.61
CA ASP A 477 -15.04 -10.25 38.98
C ASP A 477 -13.57 -10.73 39.02
N PHE A 478 -12.62 -9.84 38.70
CA PHE A 478 -11.18 -10.10 38.85
C PHE A 478 -10.61 -9.47 40.13
N ASN A 479 -9.43 -9.92 40.56
CA ASN A 479 -8.85 -9.59 41.86
C ASN A 479 -7.73 -8.54 41.77
N THR A 480 -6.96 -8.60 40.69
CA THR A 480 -5.72 -7.84 40.55
C THR A 480 -5.65 -7.16 39.19
N LEU A 481 -5.10 -5.95 39.15
CA LEU A 481 -4.81 -5.21 37.94
C LEU A 481 -3.30 -4.98 37.88
N LYS A 482 -2.66 -5.42 36.79
CA LYS A 482 -1.23 -5.23 36.54
C LYS A 482 -1.04 -3.97 35.68
N ILE A 483 -0.16 -3.08 36.14
CA ILE A 483 0.22 -1.86 35.39
C ILE A 483 1.44 -2.20 34.56
N ASP A 484 1.31 -2.11 33.24
CA ASP A 484 2.39 -2.43 32.30
C ASP A 484 3.63 -1.53 32.50
N CYS A 485 4.78 -2.13 32.19
CA CYS A 485 6.09 -1.51 32.27
C CYS A 485 6.21 -0.22 31.45
N SER A 486 5.45 -0.06 30.36
CA SER A 486 5.48 1.15 29.54
C SER A 486 4.98 2.39 30.29
N PHE A 487 4.10 2.21 31.28
CA PHE A 487 3.62 3.28 32.17
C PHE A 487 4.54 3.49 33.37
N VAL A 488 5.20 2.45 33.85
CA VAL A 488 6.10 2.51 35.02
C VAL A 488 7.47 3.10 34.67
N LYS A 489 7.99 2.79 33.48
CA LYS A 489 9.33 3.18 33.06
C LYS A 489 9.53 4.69 33.09
N ASN A 490 10.53 5.15 33.82
CA ASN A 490 10.87 6.55 34.04
C ASN A 490 9.69 7.41 34.55
N ILE A 491 8.75 6.83 35.31
CA ILE A 491 7.54 7.52 35.76
C ILE A 491 7.82 8.82 36.53
N HIS A 492 8.93 8.88 37.27
CA HIS A 492 9.37 10.06 38.01
C HIS A 492 9.80 11.25 37.11
N LYS A 493 10.07 11.00 35.81
CA LYS A 493 10.46 12.00 34.80
C LYS A 493 9.37 12.27 33.77
N ASN A 494 8.37 11.41 33.66
CA ASN A 494 7.32 11.50 32.65
C ASN A 494 5.97 11.82 33.31
N SER A 495 5.58 13.09 33.27
CA SER A 495 4.33 13.58 33.88
C SER A 495 3.07 12.94 33.29
N LYS A 496 3.08 12.52 32.02
CA LYS A 496 1.95 11.82 31.40
C LYS A 496 1.80 10.42 31.97
N ASN A 497 2.89 9.65 32.01
CA ASN A 497 2.90 8.32 32.63
C ASN A 497 2.47 8.40 34.09
N ALA A 498 3.04 9.36 34.86
CA ALA A 498 2.67 9.58 36.24
C ALA A 498 1.17 9.85 36.43
N ALA A 499 0.56 10.69 35.57
CA ALA A 499 -0.87 10.98 35.62
C ALA A 499 -1.73 9.74 35.31
N ILE A 500 -1.37 8.98 34.27
CA ILE A 500 -2.10 7.76 33.86
C ILE A 500 -2.02 6.71 34.96
N THR A 501 -0.81 6.38 35.43
CA THR A 501 -0.59 5.40 36.51
C THR A 501 -1.36 5.79 37.78
N ASN A 502 -1.35 7.07 38.16
CA ASN A 502 -2.11 7.54 39.33
C ASN A 502 -3.63 7.40 39.16
N ALA A 503 -4.14 7.66 37.95
CA ALA A 503 -5.55 7.45 37.64
C ALA A 503 -5.93 5.97 37.76
N VAL A 504 -5.10 5.07 37.21
CA VAL A 504 -5.29 3.62 37.29
C VAL A 504 -5.26 3.13 38.74
N ILE A 505 -4.27 3.54 39.54
CA ILE A 505 -4.17 3.17 40.96
C ILE A 505 -5.41 3.63 41.73
N ARG A 506 -5.87 4.86 41.51
CA ARG A 506 -7.05 5.40 42.20
C ARG A 506 -8.33 4.67 41.81
N MET A 507 -8.51 4.41 40.52
CA MET A 507 -9.65 3.66 40.01
C MET A 507 -9.69 2.25 40.58
N ALA A 508 -8.59 1.51 40.52
CA ALA A 508 -8.50 0.16 41.05
C ALA A 508 -8.83 0.11 42.54
N LYS A 509 -8.34 1.07 43.34
CA LYS A 509 -8.72 1.21 44.75
C LYS A 509 -10.21 1.45 44.95
N GLN A 510 -10.85 2.30 44.15
CA GLN A 510 -12.29 2.55 44.23
C GLN A 510 -13.13 1.32 43.88
N LEU A 511 -12.61 0.47 42.99
CA LEU A 511 -13.24 -0.80 42.59
C LEU A 511 -12.82 -1.98 43.47
N ASN A 512 -12.03 -1.75 44.53
CA ASN A 512 -11.49 -2.76 45.44
C ASN A 512 -10.58 -3.82 44.77
N PHE A 513 -9.92 -3.47 43.66
CA PHE A 513 -8.89 -4.31 43.05
C PHE A 513 -7.53 -4.08 43.71
N GLN A 514 -6.76 -5.17 43.84
CA GLN A 514 -5.33 -5.05 44.13
C GLN A 514 -4.60 -4.54 42.89
N VAL A 515 -3.51 -3.80 43.09
CA VAL A 515 -2.70 -3.25 42.00
C VAL A 515 -1.26 -3.70 42.18
N ILE A 516 -0.70 -4.28 41.13
CA ILE A 516 0.72 -4.60 41.02
C ILE A 516 1.32 -3.84 39.85
N ALA A 517 2.49 -3.23 40.05
CA ALA A 517 3.20 -2.53 38.99
C ALA A 517 4.35 -3.37 38.44
N GLU A 518 4.44 -3.47 37.12
CA GLU A 518 5.41 -4.31 36.42
C GLU A 518 6.61 -3.51 35.89
N GLY A 519 7.72 -4.20 35.67
CA GLY A 519 8.91 -3.59 35.09
C GLY A 519 9.53 -2.50 35.96
N VAL A 520 9.40 -2.57 37.28
CA VAL A 520 10.05 -1.63 38.21
C VAL A 520 11.56 -1.91 38.22
N GLU A 521 12.37 -0.96 37.77
CA GLU A 521 13.83 -1.14 37.65
C GLU A 521 14.61 -0.25 38.64
N THR A 522 14.04 0.89 39.04
CA THR A 522 14.72 1.90 39.85
C THR A 522 14.04 2.17 41.19
N LYS A 523 14.80 2.67 42.15
CA LYS A 523 14.28 3.02 43.48
C LYS A 523 13.27 4.17 43.39
N GLU A 524 13.52 5.13 42.51
CA GLU A 524 12.66 6.28 42.25
C GLU A 524 11.29 5.87 41.70
N GLU A 525 11.24 4.87 40.80
CA GLU A 525 9.97 4.29 40.33
C GLU A 525 9.21 3.60 41.47
N SER A 526 9.91 2.79 42.28
CA SER A 526 9.31 2.13 43.44
C SER A 526 8.77 3.12 44.47
N ASP A 527 9.51 4.19 44.78
CA ASP A 527 9.11 5.20 45.75
C ASP A 527 7.91 6.01 45.26
N PHE A 528 7.86 6.33 43.95
CA PHE A 528 6.69 6.95 43.34
C PHE A 528 5.45 6.06 43.47
N LEU A 529 5.55 4.78 43.13
CA LEU A 529 4.44 3.82 43.21
C LEU A 529 3.93 3.68 44.65
N TYR A 530 4.84 3.55 45.62
CA TYR A 530 4.49 3.44 47.03
C TYR A 530 3.80 4.70 47.56
N ALA A 531 4.30 5.89 47.22
CA ALA A 531 3.72 7.16 47.63
C ALA A 531 2.29 7.37 47.11
N ASN A 532 1.97 6.81 45.94
CA ASN A 532 0.62 6.82 45.36
C ASN A 532 -0.22 5.59 45.81
N GLY A 533 0.37 4.74 46.64
CA GLY A 533 -0.22 3.60 47.32
C GLY A 533 -0.47 2.39 46.42
N CYS A 534 0.42 2.15 45.46
CA CYS A 534 0.64 0.83 44.88
C CYS A 534 1.70 0.13 45.74
N GLU A 535 1.32 -0.97 46.39
CA GLU A 535 2.16 -1.64 47.39
C GLU A 535 2.82 -2.91 46.86
N LEU A 536 2.32 -3.44 45.74
CA LEU A 536 2.82 -4.66 45.12
C LEU A 536 3.62 -4.27 43.88
N ILE A 537 4.83 -4.79 43.74
CA ILE A 537 5.68 -4.54 42.58
C ILE A 537 6.32 -5.82 42.07
N GLN A 538 6.64 -5.80 40.79
CA GLN A 538 7.45 -6.79 40.11
C GLN A 538 8.41 -6.09 39.16
N GLY A 539 9.67 -6.53 39.13
CA GLY A 539 10.65 -5.94 38.23
C GLY A 539 12.09 -6.23 38.63
N TYR A 540 13.03 -5.75 37.82
CA TYR A 540 14.46 -6.03 38.00
C TYR A 540 15.08 -5.31 39.20
N LEU A 541 14.38 -4.34 39.80
CA LEU A 541 14.75 -3.78 41.10
C LEU A 541 14.80 -4.85 42.19
N ILE A 542 13.87 -5.82 42.13
CA ILE A 542 13.79 -6.93 43.10
C ILE A 542 14.68 -8.09 42.64
N SER A 543 14.37 -8.64 41.47
CA SER A 543 15.16 -9.70 40.84
C SER A 543 14.74 -9.90 39.39
N ARG A 544 15.68 -10.38 38.58
CA ARG A 544 15.36 -11.02 37.30
C ARG A 544 14.63 -12.36 37.57
N PRO A 545 13.93 -12.92 36.56
CA PRO A 545 13.37 -14.27 36.67
C PRO A 545 14.44 -15.31 37.03
N LEU A 546 14.16 -16.16 38.01
CA LEU A 546 15.08 -17.14 38.59
C LEU A 546 14.66 -18.57 38.26
N SER A 547 15.60 -19.51 38.25
CA SER A 547 15.27 -20.94 38.26
C SER A 547 14.51 -21.30 39.54
N ALA A 548 13.73 -22.39 39.56
CA ALA A 548 13.01 -22.82 40.76
C ALA A 548 13.93 -22.94 41.99
N ARG A 549 15.15 -23.48 41.79
CA ARG A 549 16.16 -23.66 42.83
C ARG A 549 16.70 -22.33 43.35
N ASP A 550 16.98 -21.38 42.46
CA ASP A 550 17.52 -20.08 42.85
C ASP A 550 16.44 -19.21 43.49
N PHE A 551 15.18 -19.37 43.08
CA PHE A 551 14.03 -18.76 43.73
C PHE A 551 13.88 -19.22 45.18
N SER A 552 13.95 -20.54 45.47
CA SER A 552 13.89 -21.05 46.85
C SER A 552 14.98 -20.42 47.74
N LYS A 553 16.19 -20.24 47.20
CA LYS A 553 17.29 -19.59 47.94
C LYS A 553 17.05 -18.10 48.13
N PHE A 554 16.52 -17.43 47.12
CA PHE A 554 16.26 -15.99 47.15
C PHE A 554 15.26 -15.62 48.25
N ILE A 555 14.22 -16.41 48.46
CA ILE A 555 13.17 -16.13 49.46
C ILE A 555 13.52 -16.63 50.88
N ALA A 556 14.57 -17.45 51.01
CA ALA A 556 15.04 -17.94 52.31
C ALA A 556 15.90 -16.89 53.05
N PHE A 557 16.27 -15.80 52.37
CA PHE A 557 16.89 -14.58 52.91
C PHE A 557 15.85 -13.47 53.00
#